data_AF-A0A365U5D2-F1
#
_entry.id   AF-A0A365U5D2-F1
#
_cell.length_a   1.000
_cell.length_b   1.000
_cell.length_c   1.000
_cell.angle_alpha   90.00
_cell.angle_beta   90.00
_cell.angle_gamma   90.00
#
_symmetry.space_group_name_H-M   'P 1'
#
loop_
_entity.id
_entity.type
_entity.pdbx_description
1 polymer ?
#
loop_
_entity_poly.entity_id
_entity_poly.type
_entity_poly.pdbx_seq_one_letter_code
_entity_poly.pdbx_strand_id
1 'polypeptide(L)'
;MTTPDRSYTERLTLFHEEEVTGVAYFAALAAMQPEGARRTALGLLAEVERRTAVVTAPLLARHGLTPRAAATLARIGRDQARAQGGDWQALLAEMLETYGGFIAAFRALEAHAPREDRPRLEVMTAHEVAALDFARRARAGRPDATAPLRAFLSDSAALVDDAGGDAEP
;
A
#
# COMPACT_ATOMS: atom_id res chain seq x y z
N MET A 1 5.37 24.12 15.77
CA MET A 1 5.13 23.14 14.70
C MET A 1 6.25 23.33 13.70
N THR A 2 7.06 22.30 13.46
CA THR A 2 8.17 22.36 12.49
C THR A 2 7.58 22.13 11.11
N THR A 3 7.78 23.06 10.17
CA THR A 3 7.42 22.85 8.77
C THR A 3 8.23 21.67 8.24
N PRO A 4 7.61 20.62 7.68
CA PRO A 4 8.35 19.53 7.08
C PRO A 4 9.18 20.06 5.90
N ASP A 5 10.36 19.46 5.68
CA ASP A 5 11.16 19.83 4.52
C ASP A 5 10.49 19.37 3.21
N ARG A 6 10.91 19.98 2.10
CA ARG A 6 10.39 19.67 0.77
C ARG A 6 10.59 18.21 0.36
N SER A 7 11.66 17.57 0.85
CA SER A 7 11.92 16.16 0.53
C SER A 7 10.93 15.23 1.23
N TYR A 8 10.42 15.59 2.40
CA TYR A 8 9.41 14.82 3.12
C TYR A 8 8.07 14.88 2.38
N THR A 9 7.58 16.08 2.04
CA THR A 9 6.25 16.26 1.42
C THR A 9 6.19 15.70 -0.01
N GLU A 10 7.27 15.81 -0.78
CA GLU A 10 7.36 15.19 -2.12
C GLU A 10 7.29 13.65 -2.02
N ARG A 11 8.01 13.04 -1.08
CA ARG A 11 7.98 11.58 -0.86
C ARG A 11 6.65 11.10 -0.31
N LEU A 12 6.06 11.82 0.65
CA LEU A 12 4.72 11.49 1.18
C LEU A 12 3.68 11.49 0.06
N THR A 13 3.71 12.49 -0.81
CA THR A 13 2.79 12.56 -1.96
C THR A 13 3.03 11.39 -2.91
N LEU A 14 4.28 11.14 -3.28
CA LEU A 14 4.65 10.04 -4.17
C LEU A 14 4.16 8.70 -3.63
N PHE A 15 4.48 8.37 -2.38
CA PHE A 15 4.13 7.08 -1.83
C PHE A 15 2.61 6.90 -1.67
N HIS A 16 1.88 7.94 -1.24
CA HIS A 16 0.42 7.87 -1.23
C HIS A 16 -0.17 7.61 -2.63
N GLU A 17 0.39 8.24 -3.67
CA GLU A 17 -0.02 7.96 -5.04
C GLU A 17 0.29 6.53 -5.47
N GLU A 18 1.42 5.97 -5.03
CA GLU A 18 1.77 4.56 -5.27
C GLU A 18 0.75 3.62 -4.63
N GLU A 19 0.30 3.87 -3.39
CA GLU A 19 -0.76 3.07 -2.75
C GLU A 19 -2.06 3.06 -3.60
N VAL A 20 -2.49 4.25 -4.06
CA VAL A 20 -3.69 4.38 -4.89
C VAL A 20 -3.52 3.68 -6.24
N THR A 21 -2.32 3.71 -6.81
CA THR A 21 -1.96 2.94 -8.01
C THR A 21 -1.99 1.43 -7.73
N GLY A 22 -1.44 0.98 -6.60
CA GLY A 22 -1.40 -0.40 -6.13
C GLY A 22 -2.78 -1.05 -6.02
N VAL A 23 -3.77 -0.30 -5.52
CA VAL A 23 -5.19 -0.74 -5.49
C VAL A 23 -5.65 -1.21 -6.87
N ALA A 24 -5.43 -0.40 -7.90
CA ALA A 24 -5.87 -0.72 -9.26
C ALA A 24 -5.01 -1.81 -9.91
N TYR A 25 -3.70 -1.85 -9.59
CA TYR A 25 -2.77 -2.86 -10.06
C TYR A 25 -3.18 -4.26 -9.60
N PHE A 26 -3.31 -4.48 -8.29
CA PHE A 26 -3.67 -5.78 -7.75
C PHE A 26 -5.11 -6.20 -8.08
N ALA A 27 -6.05 -5.26 -8.12
CA ALA A 27 -7.42 -5.56 -8.55
C ALA A 27 -7.46 -6.01 -10.02
N ALA A 28 -6.66 -5.40 -10.89
CA ALA A 28 -6.55 -5.80 -12.29
C ALA A 28 -5.90 -7.18 -12.44
N LEU A 29 -4.81 -7.46 -11.71
CA LEU A 29 -4.21 -8.80 -11.67
C LEU A 29 -5.20 -9.85 -11.16
N ALA A 30 -5.98 -9.55 -10.12
CA ALA A 30 -7.00 -10.45 -9.60
C ALA A 30 -8.04 -10.81 -10.67
N ALA A 31 -8.44 -9.85 -11.50
CA ALA A 31 -9.39 -10.07 -12.59
C ALA A 31 -8.83 -10.95 -13.73
N MET A 32 -7.51 -11.08 -13.85
CA MET A 32 -6.86 -11.97 -14.82
C MET A 32 -6.77 -13.42 -14.33
N GLN A 33 -6.99 -13.66 -13.03
CA GLN A 33 -6.94 -15.00 -12.45
C GLN A 33 -8.31 -15.69 -12.48
N PRO A 34 -8.35 -17.03 -12.64
CA PRO A 34 -9.56 -17.78 -12.36
C PRO A 34 -9.93 -17.68 -10.87
N GLU A 35 -11.18 -17.99 -10.56
CA GLU A 35 -11.64 -18.03 -9.17
C GLU A 35 -10.80 -19.01 -8.33
N GLY A 36 -10.42 -18.61 -7.12
CA GLY A 36 -9.60 -19.42 -6.23
C GLY A 36 -8.53 -18.63 -5.47
N ALA A 37 -7.59 -19.35 -4.85
CA ALA A 37 -6.67 -18.80 -3.86
C ALA A 37 -5.82 -17.62 -4.36
N ARG A 38 -5.36 -17.64 -5.62
CA ARG A 38 -4.56 -16.55 -6.21
C ARG A 38 -5.37 -15.28 -6.38
N ARG A 39 -6.60 -15.39 -6.91
CA ARG A 39 -7.53 -14.27 -7.04
C ARG A 39 -7.86 -13.69 -5.67
N THR A 40 -8.11 -14.55 -4.67
CA THR A 40 -8.34 -14.11 -3.29
C THR A 40 -7.13 -13.37 -2.72
N ALA A 41 -5.91 -13.88 -2.91
CA ALA A 41 -4.69 -13.23 -2.42
C ALA A 41 -4.46 -11.85 -3.06
N LEU A 42 -4.67 -11.73 -4.37
CA LEU A 42 -4.57 -10.45 -5.09
C LEU A 42 -5.65 -9.46 -4.64
N GLY A 43 -6.87 -9.94 -4.37
CA GLY A 43 -7.93 -9.12 -3.77
C GLY A 43 -7.55 -8.59 -2.39
N LEU A 44 -6.88 -9.41 -1.57
CA LEU A 44 -6.38 -8.97 -0.27
C LEU A 44 -5.25 -7.94 -0.40
N LEU A 45 -4.32 -8.13 -1.34
CA LEU A 45 -3.27 -7.13 -1.62
C LEU A 45 -3.90 -5.79 -2.03
N ALA A 46 -4.88 -5.79 -2.94
CA ALA A 46 -5.60 -4.57 -3.33
C ALA A 46 -6.29 -3.87 -2.15
N GLU A 47 -6.79 -4.63 -1.18
CA GLU A 47 -7.40 -4.07 0.02
C GLU A 47 -6.37 -3.53 1.02
N VAL A 48 -5.21 -4.17 1.12
CA VAL A 48 -4.05 -3.69 1.89
C VAL A 48 -3.60 -2.32 1.38
N GLU A 49 -3.41 -2.17 0.07
CA GLU A 49 -3.09 -0.88 -0.58
C GLU A 49 -4.16 0.19 -0.29
N ARG A 50 -5.44 -0.19 -0.43
CA ARG A 50 -6.56 0.73 -0.17
C ARG A 50 -6.53 1.21 1.27
N ARG A 51 -6.28 0.30 2.21
CA ARG A 51 -6.19 0.60 3.63
C ARG A 51 -5.05 1.59 3.90
N THR A 52 -3.87 1.36 3.35
CA THR A 52 -2.74 2.29 3.50
C THR A 52 -3.05 3.67 2.90
N ALA A 53 -3.65 3.72 1.70
CA ALA A 53 -4.05 4.97 1.07
C ALA A 53 -5.04 5.77 1.94
N VAL A 54 -6.04 5.10 2.52
CA VAL A 54 -7.03 5.73 3.41
C VAL A 54 -6.36 6.27 4.68
N VAL A 55 -5.48 5.50 5.31
CA VAL A 55 -4.79 5.92 6.55
C VAL A 55 -3.83 7.10 6.31
N THR A 56 -3.21 7.16 5.13
CA THR A 56 -2.23 8.21 4.80
C THR A 56 -2.86 9.48 4.22
N ALA A 57 -4.07 9.42 3.66
CA ALA A 57 -4.75 10.58 3.07
C ALA A 57 -4.86 11.81 4.01
N PRO A 58 -5.16 11.66 5.32
CA PRO A 58 -5.18 12.80 6.25
C PRO A 58 -3.82 13.51 6.39
N LEU A 59 -2.70 12.82 6.16
CA LEU A 59 -1.38 13.45 6.17
C LEU A 59 -1.21 14.42 4.99
N LEU A 60 -1.71 14.04 3.80
CA LEU A 60 -1.66 14.93 2.63
C LEU A 60 -2.50 16.18 2.88
N ALA A 61 -3.71 16.01 3.43
CA ALA A 61 -4.58 17.13 3.79
C ALA A 61 -3.91 18.07 4.83
N ARG A 62 -3.30 17.50 5.88
CA ARG A 62 -2.58 18.26 6.93
C ARG A 62 -1.46 19.13 6.36
N HIS A 63 -0.76 18.64 5.35
CA HIS A 63 0.36 19.34 4.71
C HIS A 63 -0.03 20.15 3.47
N GLY A 64 -1.33 20.25 3.16
CA GLY A 64 -1.83 20.99 1.99
C GLY A 64 -1.35 20.41 0.65
N LEU A 65 -1.15 19.09 0.59
CA LEU A 65 -0.63 18.38 -0.57
C LEU A 65 -1.78 17.88 -1.44
N THR A 66 -1.62 18.00 -2.76
CA THR A 66 -2.59 17.54 -3.74
C THR A 66 -1.97 16.44 -4.59
N PRO A 67 -2.40 15.17 -4.42
CA PRO A 67 -1.93 14.10 -5.29
C PRO A 67 -2.55 14.22 -6.68
N ARG A 68 -2.00 13.50 -7.66
CA ARG A 68 -2.59 13.29 -8.98
C ARG A 68 -4.00 12.71 -8.84
N ALA A 69 -4.83 12.98 -9.84
CA ALA A 69 -6.20 12.49 -9.86
C ALA A 69 -6.27 10.95 -9.77
N ALA A 70 -7.15 10.44 -8.92
CA ALA A 70 -7.32 8.99 -8.70
C ALA A 70 -7.57 8.21 -10.01
N ALA A 71 -8.30 8.79 -10.98
CA ALA A 71 -8.51 8.17 -12.28
C ALA A 71 -7.21 7.97 -13.08
N THR A 72 -6.26 8.90 -12.97
CA THR A 72 -4.93 8.81 -13.59
C THR A 72 -4.11 7.70 -12.93
N LEU A 73 -4.08 7.67 -11.59
CA LEU A 73 -3.37 6.66 -10.81
C LEU A 73 -3.91 5.24 -11.06
N ALA A 74 -5.24 5.13 -11.12
CA ALA A 74 -5.90 3.87 -11.42
C ALA A 74 -5.63 3.39 -12.86
N ARG A 75 -5.48 4.30 -13.83
CA ARG A 75 -5.06 3.95 -15.19
C ARG A 75 -3.65 3.38 -15.19
N ILE A 76 -2.71 4.04 -14.51
CA ILE A 76 -1.32 3.58 -14.39
C ILE A 76 -1.26 2.18 -13.80
N GLY A 77 -1.97 1.92 -12.69
CA GLY A 77 -1.98 0.59 -12.06
C GLY A 77 -2.53 -0.49 -12.99
N ARG A 78 -3.60 -0.21 -13.74
CA ARG A 78 -4.12 -1.14 -14.75
C ARG A 78 -3.14 -1.40 -15.89
N ASP A 79 -2.40 -0.39 -16.33
CA ASP A 79 -1.39 -0.52 -17.39
C ASP A 79 -0.20 -1.35 -16.92
N GLN A 80 0.26 -1.14 -15.68
CA GLN A 80 1.29 -1.96 -15.03
C GLN A 80 0.85 -3.43 -14.90
N ALA A 81 -0.39 -3.69 -14.48
CA ALA A 81 -0.91 -5.05 -14.36
C ALA A 81 -0.97 -5.76 -15.73
N ARG A 82 -1.35 -5.04 -16.79
CA ARG A 82 -1.33 -5.57 -18.17
C ARG A 82 0.09 -5.91 -18.62
N ALA A 83 1.06 -5.07 -18.30
CA ALA A 83 2.46 -5.31 -18.62
C ALA A 83 3.02 -6.52 -17.86
N GLN A 84 2.60 -6.72 -16.60
CA GLN A 84 3.01 -7.88 -15.79
C GLN A 84 2.42 -9.20 -16.31
N GLY A 85 1.21 -9.17 -16.88
CA GLY A 85 0.63 -10.29 -17.62
C GLY A 85 -0.03 -11.39 -16.78
N GLY A 86 -0.10 -11.24 -15.45
CA GLY A 86 -0.77 -12.18 -14.55
C GLY A 86 0.04 -13.42 -14.19
N ASP A 87 1.34 -13.45 -14.49
CA ASP A 87 2.21 -14.57 -14.09
C ASP A 87 2.45 -14.52 -12.57
N TRP A 88 1.94 -15.54 -11.88
CA TRP A 88 2.05 -15.67 -10.43
C TRP A 88 3.48 -15.81 -9.92
N GLN A 89 4.31 -16.60 -10.60
CA GLN A 89 5.68 -16.83 -10.15
C GLN A 89 6.58 -15.63 -10.42
N ALA A 90 6.34 -14.93 -11.53
CA ALA A 90 6.99 -13.66 -11.83
C ALA A 90 6.60 -12.59 -10.80
N LEU A 91 5.31 -12.45 -10.48
CA LEU A 91 4.83 -11.50 -9.46
C LEU A 91 5.51 -11.74 -8.10
N LEU A 92 5.51 -12.98 -7.62
CA LEU A 92 6.17 -13.31 -6.36
C LEU A 92 7.69 -13.08 -6.41
N ALA A 93 8.32 -13.06 -7.59
CA ALA A 93 9.75 -12.77 -7.73
C ALA A 93 10.01 -11.28 -7.61
N GLU A 94 9.24 -10.52 -8.35
CA GLU A 94 9.27 -9.06 -8.32
C GLU A 94 9.03 -8.52 -6.89
N MET A 95 8.02 -9.03 -6.17
CA MET A 95 7.76 -8.61 -4.79
C MET A 95 8.94 -8.92 -3.86
N LEU A 96 9.52 -10.13 -3.96
CA LEU A 96 10.66 -10.52 -3.10
C LEU A 96 11.93 -9.71 -3.39
N GLU A 97 12.10 -9.26 -4.62
CA GLU A 97 13.25 -8.47 -5.07
C GLU A 97 13.11 -6.98 -4.69
N THR A 98 11.92 -6.41 -4.87
CA THR A 98 11.72 -4.96 -4.81
C THR A 98 11.30 -4.46 -3.42
N TYR A 99 10.50 -5.23 -2.68
CA TYR A 99 9.83 -4.73 -1.47
C TYR A 99 10.78 -4.41 -0.32
N GLY A 100 11.94 -5.08 -0.26
CA GLY A 100 12.99 -4.72 0.69
C GLY A 100 13.46 -3.27 0.54
N GLY A 101 13.48 -2.75 -0.69
CA GLY A 101 13.83 -1.35 -0.99
C GLY A 101 12.76 -0.37 -0.52
N PHE A 102 11.48 -0.66 -0.75
CA PHE A 102 10.38 0.16 -0.28
C PHE A 102 10.31 0.23 1.24
N ILE A 103 10.51 -0.90 1.94
CA ILE A 103 10.61 -0.91 3.42
C ILE A 103 11.70 0.05 3.92
N ALA A 104 12.88 0.04 3.27
CA ALA A 104 13.95 0.95 3.64
C ALA A 104 13.57 2.42 3.37
N ALA A 105 12.87 2.69 2.27
CA ALA A 105 12.43 4.03 1.90
C ALA A 105 11.34 4.58 2.85
N PHE A 106 10.36 3.76 3.24
CA PHE A 106 9.31 4.14 4.20
C PHE A 106 9.89 4.42 5.58
N ARG A 107 10.79 3.56 6.10
CA ARG A 107 11.50 3.82 7.36
C ARG A 107 12.32 5.09 7.32
N ALA A 108 12.93 5.40 6.17
CA ALA A 108 13.64 6.67 6.01
C ALA A 108 12.67 7.86 6.06
N LEU A 109 11.48 7.75 5.46
CA LEU A 109 10.45 8.79 5.54
C LEU A 109 9.99 9.00 6.99
N GLU A 110 9.66 7.92 7.72
CA GLU A 110 9.26 7.94 9.13
C GLU A 110 10.29 8.64 10.03
N ALA A 111 11.59 8.39 9.79
CA ALA A 111 12.67 9.00 10.57
C ALA A 111 12.73 10.52 10.44
N HIS A 112 12.34 11.06 9.27
CA HIS A 112 12.33 12.51 8.98
C HIS A 112 10.97 13.16 9.27
N ALA A 113 9.95 12.36 9.58
CA ALA A 113 8.60 12.86 9.77
C ALA A 113 8.44 13.64 11.08
N PRO A 114 7.55 14.65 11.11
CA PRO A 114 6.99 15.19 12.34
C PRO A 114 6.48 14.05 13.24
N ARG A 115 6.62 14.20 14.56
CA ARG A 115 6.25 13.15 15.51
C ARG A 115 4.78 12.78 15.41
N GLU A 116 3.93 13.75 15.08
CA GLU A 116 2.48 13.55 14.99
C GLU A 116 2.08 12.70 13.77
N ASP A 117 2.91 12.66 12.72
CA ASP A 117 2.60 11.92 11.49
C ASP A 117 3.01 10.44 11.57
N ARG A 118 3.94 10.10 12.47
CA ARG A 118 4.56 8.76 12.55
C ARG A 118 3.56 7.62 12.67
N PRO A 119 2.51 7.66 13.51
CA PRO A 119 1.60 6.53 13.63
C PRO A 119 0.90 6.16 12.31
N ARG A 120 0.63 7.14 11.44
CA ARG A 120 0.02 6.90 10.13
C ARG A 120 1.06 6.47 9.09
N LEU A 121 2.29 6.97 9.19
CA LEU A 121 3.40 6.55 8.31
C LEU A 121 3.88 5.13 8.60
N GLU A 122 3.84 4.68 9.86
CA GLU A 122 4.20 3.31 10.24
C GLU A 122 3.32 2.27 9.53
N VAL A 123 2.11 2.64 9.11
CA VAL A 123 1.23 1.80 8.28
C VAL A 123 1.82 1.58 6.87
N MET A 124 2.56 2.54 6.33
CA MET A 124 3.28 2.36 5.06
C MET A 124 4.36 1.28 5.18
N THR A 125 5.17 1.30 6.24
CA THR A 125 6.12 0.21 6.46
C THR A 125 5.41 -1.11 6.77
N ALA A 126 4.34 -1.10 7.57
CA ALA A 126 3.67 -2.31 8.01
C ALA A 126 3.00 -3.08 6.87
N HIS A 127 2.38 -2.39 5.90
CA HIS A 127 1.73 -3.06 4.77
C HIS A 127 2.76 -3.76 3.88
N GLU A 128 3.90 -3.11 3.64
CA GLU A 128 4.96 -3.64 2.79
C GLU A 128 5.64 -4.86 3.44
N VAL A 129 5.83 -4.82 4.77
CA VAL A 129 6.27 -6.00 5.55
C VAL A 129 5.25 -7.14 5.43
N ALA A 130 3.95 -6.86 5.55
CA ALA A 130 2.92 -7.88 5.42
C ALA A 130 2.88 -8.49 4.01
N ALA A 131 3.03 -7.66 2.97
CA ALA A 131 3.05 -8.10 1.58
C ALA A 131 4.30 -8.92 1.24
N LEU A 132 5.47 -8.53 1.76
CA LEU A 132 6.70 -9.29 1.61
C LEU A 132 6.63 -10.65 2.33
N ASP A 133 6.08 -10.69 3.55
CA ASP A 133 5.89 -11.93 4.28
C ASP A 133 4.87 -12.86 3.62
N PHE A 134 3.80 -12.29 3.06
CA PHE A 134 2.88 -13.02 2.18
C PHE A 134 3.65 -13.63 0.99
N ALA A 135 4.47 -12.84 0.29
CA ALA A 135 5.17 -13.31 -0.90
C ALA A 135 6.12 -14.49 -0.57
N ARG A 136 6.83 -14.41 0.56
CA ARG A 136 7.68 -15.49 1.08
C ARG A 136 6.89 -16.77 1.36
N ARG A 137 5.76 -16.66 2.07
CA ARG A 137 4.91 -17.80 2.41
C ARG A 137 4.25 -18.41 1.17
N ALA A 138 3.76 -17.58 0.26
CA ALA A 138 3.16 -18.00 -1.00
C ALA A 138 4.17 -18.76 -1.89
N ARG A 139 5.41 -18.26 -1.97
CA ARG A 139 6.50 -18.94 -2.68
C ARG A 139 6.80 -20.32 -2.09
N ALA A 140 6.79 -20.43 -0.77
CA ALA A 140 7.00 -21.68 -0.05
C ALA A 140 5.78 -22.62 -0.06
N GLY A 141 4.70 -22.28 -0.77
CA GLY A 141 3.49 -23.11 -0.87
C GLY A 141 2.73 -23.26 0.45
N ARG A 142 2.87 -22.30 1.37
CA ARG A 142 2.25 -22.35 2.69
C ARG A 142 0.74 -22.14 2.59
N PRO A 143 -0.09 -22.97 3.25
CA PRO A 143 -1.55 -22.85 3.18
C PRO A 143 -2.07 -21.57 3.85
N ASP A 144 -1.31 -21.02 4.80
CA ASP A 144 -1.60 -19.80 5.54
C ASP A 144 -0.95 -18.55 4.93
N ALA A 145 -0.58 -18.57 3.64
CA ALA A 145 0.18 -17.49 3.02
C ALA A 145 -0.46 -16.10 3.16
N THR A 146 -1.79 -16.01 3.18
CA THR A 146 -2.52 -14.73 3.31
C THR A 146 -2.68 -14.22 4.74
N ALA A 147 -2.23 -14.98 5.75
CA ALA A 147 -2.36 -14.58 7.15
C ALA A 147 -1.73 -13.20 7.47
N PRO A 148 -0.54 -12.84 6.95
CA PRO A 148 0.06 -11.52 7.18
C PRO A 148 -0.81 -10.36 6.66
N LEU A 149 -1.40 -10.52 5.46
CA LEU A 149 -2.28 -9.50 4.87
C LEU A 149 -3.52 -9.28 5.73
N ARG A 150 -4.12 -10.36 6.23
CA ARG A 150 -5.31 -10.29 7.08
C ARG A 150 -5.00 -9.66 8.43
N ALA A 151 -3.87 -10.01 9.04
CA ALA A 151 -3.41 -9.40 10.29
C ALA A 151 -3.25 -7.88 10.15
N PHE A 152 -2.54 -7.44 9.09
CA PHE A 152 -2.41 -6.02 8.79
C PHE A 152 -3.78 -5.30 8.67
N LEU A 153 -4.72 -5.90 7.94
CA LEU A 153 -6.07 -5.33 7.78
C LEU A 153 -6.87 -5.28 9.09
N SER A 154 -6.62 -6.19 10.03
CA SER A 154 -7.22 -6.14 11.36
C SER A 154 -6.56 -5.05 12.22
N ASP A 155 -5.23 -5.01 12.26
CA ASP A 155 -4.48 -4.10 13.14
C ASP A 155 -4.62 -2.62 12.75
N SER A 156 -4.74 -2.35 11.45
CA SER A 156 -4.89 -0.98 10.93
C SER A 156 -6.33 -0.44 10.96
N ALA A 157 -7.31 -1.24 11.41
CA ALA A 157 -8.72 -0.84 11.35
C ALA A 157 -9.02 0.42 12.17
N ALA A 158 -8.46 0.54 13.38
CA ALA A 158 -8.69 1.67 14.27
C ALA A 158 -8.19 3.01 13.70
N LEU A 159 -7.18 2.99 12.82
CA LEU A 159 -6.64 4.20 12.18
C LEU A 159 -7.51 4.72 11.03
N VAL A 160 -8.38 3.88 10.49
CA VAL A 160 -9.39 4.29 9.51
C VAL A 160 -10.53 5.04 10.19
N ASP A 161 -10.98 4.55 11.34
CA ASP A 161 -12.06 5.18 12.11
C ASP A 161 -11.67 6.60 12.56
N ASP A 162 -10.40 6.81 12.93
CA ASP A 162 -9.83 8.13 13.25
C ASP A 162 -9.68 9.05 12.02
N ALA A 163 -9.57 8.48 10.81
CA ALA A 163 -9.49 9.25 9.56
C ALA A 163 -10.86 9.75 9.07
N GLY A 164 -11.96 9.14 9.52
CA GLY A 164 -13.34 9.52 9.17
C GLY A 164 -13.99 10.54 10.11
N GLY A 165 -13.31 10.97 11.18
CA GLY A 165 -13.87 11.80 12.25
C GLY A 165 -14.08 13.28 11.94
N ASP A 166 -13.48 13.80 10.85
CA ASP A 166 -13.58 15.23 10.47
C ASP A 166 -14.47 15.46 9.23
N ALA A 167 -15.53 14.65 9.09
CA ALA A 167 -16.63 14.96 8.20
C ALA A 167 -17.94 14.92 8.99
N GLU A 168 -18.38 16.07 9.50
CA GLU A 168 -19.76 16.61 9.38
C GLU A 168 -19.98 17.86 10.27
N PRO A 169 -21.01 18.70 10.00
CA PRO A 169 -21.96 18.68 8.88
C PRO A 169 -21.87 19.90 7.92
#